data_AF-A0A4U2ECE0-F1
#
_entry.id   AF-A0A4U2ECE0-F1
#
_cell.length_a   1.000
_cell.length_b   1.000
_cell.length_c   1.000
_cell.angle_alpha   90.00
_cell.angle_beta   90.00
_cell.angle_gamma   90.00
#
_symmetry.space_group_name_H-M   'P 1'
#
loop_
_entity.id
_entity.type
_entity.pdbx_description
1 polymer ?
#
loop_
_entity_poly.entity_id
_entity_poly.type
_entity_poly.pdbx_seq_one_letter_code
_entity_poly.pdbx_strand_id
1 'polypeptide(L)' 'MNNDLNNLKEMVKFKSLNKWYGDFHALKDIDLNIEQGEIV' A
#
# COMPACT_ATOMS: atom_id res chain seq x y z
N MET A 1 0.33 16.16 -27.80
CA MET A 1 0.12 16.24 -26.34
C MET A 1 -0.62 14.98 -25.95
N ASN A 2 0.13 13.93 -25.60
CA ASN A 2 -0.46 12.66 -25.20
C ASN A 2 -0.39 12.64 -23.68
N ASN A 3 -1.55 12.76 -23.05
CA ASN A 3 -1.67 12.72 -21.60
C ASN A 3 -1.49 11.27 -21.14
N ASP A 4 -0.24 10.83 -21.04
CA ASP A 4 0.18 9.62 -20.33
C ASP A 4 0.13 9.81 -18.80
N LEU A 5 -0.76 10.69 -18.33
CA LEU A 5 -1.01 11.03 -16.92
C LEU A 5 -1.68 9.89 -16.12
N ASN A 6 -1.94 8.74 -16.75
CA ASN A 6 -2.77 7.67 -16.18
C ASN A 6 -1.98 6.47 -15.63
N ASN A 7 -0.64 6.50 -15.58
CA ASN A 7 0.12 5.29 -15.22
C ASN A 7 0.62 5.20 -13.77
N LEU A 8 0.30 6.17 -12.91
CA LEU A 8 0.48 6.04 -11.45
C LEU A 8 -0.78 5.42 -10.85
N LYS A 9 -1.10 4.18 -11.27
CA LYS A 9 -2.24 3.45 -10.71
C LYS A 9 -1.82 2.87 -9.36
N GLU A 10 -2.46 3.30 -8.28
CA GLU A 10 -2.34 2.64 -6.97
C GLU A 10 -2.74 1.16 -7.14
N MET A 11 -1.81 0.23 -6.87
CA MET A 11 -2.01 -1.21 -7.06
C MET A 11 -2.32 -1.91 -5.74
N VAL A 12 -1.61 -1.53 -4.67
CA VAL A 12 -1.83 -2.07 -3.33
C VAL A 12 -1.97 -0.91 -2.36
N LYS A 13 -2.99 -0.95 -1.51
CA LYS A 13 -3.23 0.07 -0.50
C LYS A 13 -3.65 -0.53 0.82
N PHE A 14 -2.89 -0.23 1.87
CA PHE A 14 -3.29 -0.44 3.25
C PHE A 14 -3.63 0.92 3.87
N LYS A 15 -4.73 0.94 4.63
CA LYS A 15 -5.15 2.07 5.45
C LYS A 15 -5.37 1.60 6.87
N SER A 16 -4.63 2.15 7.83
CA SER A 16 -4.69 1.78 9.25
C SER A 16 -4.66 0.27 9.49
N LEU A 17 -3.76 -0.44 8.80
CA LEU A 17 -3.64 -1.89 8.91
C LEU A 17 -3.14 -2.27 10.30
N ASN A 18 -3.92 -3.13 10.95
CA ASN A 18 -3.56 -3.76 12.22
C ASN A 18 -3.52 -5.28 12.01
N LYS A 19 -2.41 -5.93 12.39
CA LYS A 19 -2.24 -7.38 12.25
C LYS A 19 -1.66 -8.03 13.49
N TRP A 20 -2.34 -9.08 13.95
CA TRP A 20 -2.05 -9.82 15.17
C TRP A 20 -1.70 -11.28 14.86
N TYR A 21 -0.82 -11.86 15.68
CA TYR A 21 -0.55 -13.29 15.75
C TYR A 21 -0.77 -13.74 17.20
N GLY A 22 -1.98 -14.23 17.50
CA GLY A 22 -2.43 -14.41 18.87
C GLY A 22 -2.43 -13.07 19.61
N ASP A 23 -1.80 -13.03 20.78
CA ASP A 23 -1.69 -11.82 21.59
C ASP A 23 -0.62 -10.82 21.12
N PHE A 24 0.17 -11.18 20.10
CA PHE A 24 1.24 -10.32 19.59
C PHE A 24 0.74 -9.40 18.47
N HIS A 25 0.84 -8.08 18.67
CA HIS A 25 0.51 -7.06 17.66
C HIS A 25 1.72 -6.82 16.74
N ALA A 26 1.75 -7.48 15.58
CA ALA A 26 2.89 -7.43 14.68
C ALA A 26 2.93 -6.18 13.79
N LEU A 27 1.78 -5.74 13.27
CA LEU A 27 1.66 -4.50 12.50
C LEU A 27 0.61 -3.64 13.18
N LYS A 28 0.95 -2.42 13.59
CA LYS A 28 0.04 -1.51 14.30
C LYS A 28 -0.12 -0.22 13.51
N ASP A 29 -1.36 0.04 13.09
CA ASP A 29 -1.79 1.26 12.39
C ASP A 29 -0.89 1.65 11.21
N ILE A 30 -0.71 0.70 10.28
CA ILE A 30 0.18 0.89 9.13
C ILE A 30 -0.61 1.37 7.90
N ASP A 31 -0.16 2.48 7.32
CA ASP A 31 -0.55 2.95 5.99
C ASP A 31 0.52 2.57 4.97
N LEU A 32 0.12 2.02 3.83
CA LEU A 32 1.03 1.67 2.72
C LEU A 32 0.32 1.93 1.40
N ASN A 33 1.05 2.45 0.43
CA ASN A 33 0.63 2.52 -0.96
C ASN A 33 1.77 1.97 -1.81
N ILE A 34 1.44 1.07 -2.73
CA ILE A 34 2.39 0.58 -3.74
C ILE A 34 1.80 0.89 -5.10
N GLU A 35 2.56 1.61 -5.90
CA GLU A 35 2.23 1.98 -7.26
C GLU A 35 2.59 0.87 -8.26
N GLN A 36 1.97 0.90 -9.44
CA GLN A 36 2.24 -0.08 -10.47
C GLN A 36 3.72 -0.05 -10.91
N GLY A 37 4.41 -1.18 -10.74
CA GLY A 37 5.82 -1.34 -11.13
C GLY A 37 6.83 -0.89 -10.07
N GLU A 38 6.37 -0.45 -8.92
CA GLU A 38 7.22 -0.13 -7.77
C GLU A 38 7.86 -1.42 -7.19
N ILE A 39 9.14 -1.34 -6.83
CA ILE A 39 9.91 -2.43 -6.19
C ILE A 39 10.40 -1.91 -4.82
N VAL A 40 10.00 -2.59 -3.75
CA VAL A 40 10.29 -2.25 -2.34
C VAL A 40 11.19 -3.30 -1.70
#